data_AF-A0A3M1JHX2-F1
#
_entry.id   AF-A0A3M1JHX2-F1
#
_cell.length_a   1.000
_cell.length_b   1.000
_cell.length_c   1.000
_cell.angle_alpha   90.00
_cell.angle_beta   90.00
_cell.angle_gamma   90.00
#
_symmetry.space_group_name_H-M   'P 1'
#
loop_
_entity.id
_entity.type
_entity.pdbx_description
1 polymer ?
#
loop_
_entity_poly.entity_id
_entity_poly.type
_entity_poly.pdbx_seq_one_letter_code
_entity_poly.pdbx_strand_id
1 'polypeptide(L)'
;GIIFAKENSDFFEETTLIISDEMRITKNADHLKNTNLKGHFKDDDWEMGSKICFSCGACNFLCPTCFCFELKDEVNIDMKSGRKVRVPSGCQLKHFTRVAGEHFFRPDRLSRFKHRIYHQMVYFKEVHGVTLCTGCGRCIRGCPVRINWLRIANDLKKEEA
;
A
#
# COMPACT_ATOMS: atom_id res chain seq x y z
N GLY A 1 -1.71 29.64 1.23
CA GLY A 1 -1.28 28.95 2.47
C GLY A 1 -1.45 29.86 3.66
N ILE A 2 -0.45 30.72 3.93
CA ILE A 2 -0.38 31.51 5.17
C ILE A 2 -1.37 32.70 5.19
N ILE A 3 -1.62 33.34 4.05
CA ILE A 3 -2.55 34.50 3.94
C ILE A 3 -4.00 34.05 4.20
N PHE A 4 -4.44 32.97 3.56
CA PHE A 4 -5.78 32.38 3.76
C PHE A 4 -6.07 32.01 5.23
N ALA A 5 -5.08 31.43 5.92
CA ALA A 5 -5.21 31.05 7.32
C ALA A 5 -5.31 32.29 8.25
N LYS A 6 -4.66 33.40 7.89
CA LYS A 6 -4.78 34.67 8.63
C LYS A 6 -6.10 35.38 8.39
N GLU A 7 -6.61 35.36 7.16
CA GLU A 7 -7.90 36.00 6.81
C GLU A 7 -9.10 35.22 7.36
N ASN A 8 -8.93 33.93 7.67
CA ASN A 8 -9.99 33.05 8.17
C ASN A 8 -9.66 32.51 9.57
N SER A 9 -8.91 33.26 10.39
CA SER A 9 -8.45 32.82 11.71
C SER A 9 -9.57 32.32 12.62
N ASP A 10 -10.77 32.87 12.45
CA ASP A 10 -11.95 32.52 13.26
C ASP A 10 -12.42 31.06 13.04
N PHE A 11 -11.99 30.43 11.94
CA PHE A 11 -12.30 29.02 11.63
C PHE A 11 -11.20 28.04 12.05
N PHE A 12 -10.06 28.54 12.54
CA PHE A 12 -8.90 27.71 12.89
C PHE A 12 -8.53 27.90 14.35
N GLU A 13 -8.58 26.81 15.12
CA GLU A 13 -8.00 26.77 16.45
C GLU A 13 -6.52 26.36 16.36
N GLU A 14 -5.68 27.03 17.15
CA GLU A 14 -4.28 26.68 17.26
C GLU A 14 -4.16 25.27 17.86
N THR A 15 -3.59 24.35 17.11
CA THR A 15 -3.47 22.96 17.55
C THR A 15 -2.37 22.87 18.62
N THR A 16 -2.77 22.65 19.87
CA THR A 16 -1.84 22.39 21.00
C THR A 16 -1.25 20.98 20.99
N LEU A 17 -1.59 20.15 19.99
CA LEU A 17 -1.05 18.80 19.84
C LEU A 17 0.44 18.85 19.48
N ILE A 18 1.27 18.76 20.51
CA ILE A 18 2.69 18.45 20.36
C ILE A 18 2.78 16.95 20.10
N ILE A 19 3.17 16.58 18.88
CA ILE A 19 3.39 15.17 18.52
C ILE A 19 4.63 14.67 19.28
N SER A 20 4.39 13.82 20.28
CA SER A 20 5.46 13.11 21.00
C SER A 20 6.10 12.05 20.10
N ASP A 21 7.33 11.63 20.43
CA ASP A 21 8.01 10.56 19.68
C ASP A 21 7.25 9.24 19.74
N GLU A 22 6.58 8.94 20.85
CA GLU A 22 5.72 7.77 21.00
C GLU A 22 4.54 7.79 20.01
N MET A 23 3.97 8.97 19.74
CA MET A 23 2.90 9.13 18.74
C MET A 23 3.38 8.90 17.30
N ARG A 24 4.70 9.01 17.04
CA ARG A 24 5.29 8.74 15.72
C ARG A 24 5.45 7.24 15.47
N ILE A 25 5.52 6.42 16.52
CA ILE A 25 5.75 4.98 16.44
C ILE A 25 4.42 4.26 16.15
N THR A 26 4.40 3.48 15.08
CA THR A 26 3.29 2.57 14.80
C THR A 26 3.59 1.22 15.44
N LYS A 27 2.87 0.87 16.51
CA LYS A 27 3.06 -0.41 17.20
C LYS A 27 2.87 -1.60 16.25
N ASN A 28 3.73 -2.61 16.37
CA ASN A 28 3.72 -3.85 15.57
C ASN A 28 3.85 -3.64 14.05
N ALA A 29 4.55 -2.58 13.62
CA ALA A 29 4.83 -2.31 12.22
C ALA A 29 6.25 -2.69 11.82
N ASP A 30 7.09 -3.01 12.79
CA ASP A 30 8.55 -3.00 12.76
C ASP A 30 9.16 -4.28 12.18
N HIS A 31 8.61 -5.45 12.47
CA HIS A 31 9.17 -6.71 11.96
C HIS A 31 8.12 -7.80 11.71
N LEU A 32 8.37 -8.55 10.63
CA LEU A 32 7.70 -9.83 10.37
C LEU A 32 8.38 -10.90 11.22
N LYS A 33 7.60 -11.53 12.10
CA LYS A 33 8.02 -12.66 12.95
C LYS A 33 7.82 -14.00 12.25
N ASN A 34 6.84 -14.10 11.35
CA ASN A 34 6.60 -15.32 10.59
C ASN A 34 7.70 -15.53 9.54
N THR A 35 8.47 -16.60 9.71
CA THR A 35 9.61 -16.94 8.84
C THR A 35 9.18 -17.66 7.55
N ASN A 36 8.00 -18.28 7.52
CA ASN A 36 7.49 -19.03 6.37
C ASN A 36 6.21 -18.41 5.79
N LEU A 37 6.25 -17.11 5.46
CA LEU A 37 5.09 -16.46 4.87
C LEU A 37 4.62 -17.13 3.57
N LYS A 38 5.53 -17.75 2.81
CA LYS A 38 5.24 -18.42 1.53
C LYS A 38 4.31 -19.63 1.67
N GLY A 39 4.46 -20.41 2.75
CA GLY A 39 3.58 -21.55 3.04
C GLY A 39 2.12 -21.14 3.21
N HIS A 40 1.90 -19.95 3.79
CA HIS A 40 0.57 -19.46 4.13
C HIS A 40 -0.20 -18.82 2.96
N PHE A 41 0.21 -18.99 1.69
CA PHE A 41 -0.44 -18.28 0.57
C PHE A 41 -1.91 -18.67 0.35
N LYS A 42 -2.24 -19.92 0.69
CA LYS A 42 -3.57 -20.50 0.52
C LYS A 42 -4.46 -20.33 1.75
N ASP A 43 -3.94 -19.81 2.86
CA ASP A 43 -4.68 -19.69 4.11
C ASP A 43 -5.87 -18.75 3.99
N ASP A 44 -7.01 -19.17 4.54
CA ASP A 44 -8.24 -18.39 4.51
C ASP A 44 -8.18 -17.16 5.44
N ASP A 45 -7.24 -17.15 6.40
CA ASP A 45 -7.03 -16.02 7.33
C ASP A 45 -6.75 -14.69 6.60
N TRP A 46 -6.23 -14.75 5.36
CA TRP A 46 -6.07 -13.57 4.50
C TRP A 46 -7.38 -12.86 4.17
N GLU A 47 -8.51 -13.58 4.18
CA GLU A 47 -9.83 -12.99 3.92
C GLU A 47 -10.18 -11.91 4.94
N MET A 48 -9.77 -12.08 6.20
CA MET A 48 -10.06 -11.12 7.25
C MET A 48 -9.52 -9.74 6.89
N GLY A 49 -8.26 -9.67 6.44
CA GLY A 49 -7.62 -8.43 6.00
C GLY A 49 -8.24 -7.85 4.73
N SER A 50 -8.62 -8.72 3.78
CA SER A 50 -9.25 -8.31 2.53
C SER A 50 -10.66 -7.74 2.74
N LYS A 51 -11.47 -8.34 3.63
CA LYS A 51 -12.86 -7.92 3.91
C LYS A 51 -12.93 -6.47 4.41
N ILE A 52 -12.01 -6.07 5.28
CA ILE A 52 -11.92 -4.70 5.81
C ILE A 52 -11.19 -3.73 4.86
N CYS A 53 -10.43 -4.22 3.88
CA CYS A 53 -9.69 -3.38 2.95
C CYS A 53 -10.62 -2.69 1.95
N PHE A 54 -10.47 -1.39 1.72
CA PHE A 54 -11.19 -0.67 0.66
C PHE A 54 -10.49 -0.68 -0.70
N SER A 55 -9.30 -1.28 -0.82
CA SER A 55 -8.45 -1.18 -2.02
C SER A 55 -8.18 0.28 -2.45
N CYS A 56 -8.12 1.23 -1.51
CA CYS A 56 -7.95 2.65 -1.82
C CYS A 56 -6.53 3.04 -2.29
N GLY A 57 -5.55 2.14 -2.19
CA GLY A 57 -4.17 2.41 -2.62
C GLY A 57 -3.33 3.30 -1.68
N ALA A 58 -3.87 3.79 -0.55
CA ALA A 58 -3.11 4.61 0.40
C ALA A 58 -1.79 3.94 0.83
N CYS A 59 -1.80 2.61 1.00
CA CYS A 59 -0.59 1.86 1.35
C CYS A 59 0.45 1.80 0.24
N ASN A 60 0.08 2.01 -1.03
CA ASN A 60 1.02 2.16 -2.15
C ASN A 60 1.64 3.56 -2.12
N PHE A 61 0.82 4.61 -2.08
CA PHE A 61 1.28 5.99 -2.21
C PHE A 61 2.04 6.53 -1.00
N LEU A 62 1.80 6.01 0.21
CA LEU A 62 2.50 6.42 1.43
C LEU A 62 3.76 5.60 1.73
N CYS A 63 3.98 4.52 0.99
CA CYS A 63 5.10 3.62 1.23
C CYS A 63 6.34 4.08 0.47
N PRO A 64 7.46 4.35 1.15
CA PRO A 64 8.65 4.91 0.51
C PRO A 64 9.35 3.91 -0.44
N THR A 65 9.07 2.61 -0.31
CA THR A 65 9.66 1.55 -1.12
C THR A 65 8.72 1.05 -2.22
N CYS A 66 7.57 1.70 -2.40
CA CYS A 66 6.64 1.37 -3.47
C CYS A 66 6.99 2.13 -4.75
N PHE A 67 7.23 1.40 -5.83
CA PHE A 67 7.63 1.96 -7.12
C PHE A 67 6.66 1.60 -8.26
N CYS A 68 5.41 1.22 -7.93
CA CYS A 68 4.40 0.90 -8.94
C CYS A 68 4.04 2.14 -9.79
N PHE A 69 3.99 1.96 -11.10
CA PHE A 69 3.54 2.98 -12.05
C PHE A 69 2.80 2.35 -13.22
N GLU A 70 1.96 3.14 -13.87
CA GLU A 70 1.34 2.81 -15.16
C GLU A 70 2.02 3.63 -16.26
N LEU A 71 2.04 3.08 -17.48
CA LEU A 71 2.44 3.82 -18.67
C LEU A 71 1.19 4.40 -19.32
N LYS A 72 1.20 5.71 -19.59
CA LYS A 72 0.15 6.37 -20.37
C LYS A 72 0.77 6.97 -21.63
N ASP A 73 0.05 6.81 -22.74
CA ASP A 73 0.34 7.52 -23.98
C ASP A 73 -0.44 8.84 -23.96
N GLU A 74 0.28 9.96 -23.95
CA GLU A 74 -0.29 11.30 -24.12
C GLU A 74 -0.11 11.72 -25.58
N VAL A 75 -1.22 11.85 -26.31
CA VAL A 75 -1.24 12.28 -27.70
C VAL A 75 -1.31 13.81 -27.73
N ASN A 76 -0.44 14.45 -28.52
CA ASN A 76 -0.48 15.89 -28.70
C ASN A 76 -1.71 16.29 -29.53
N ILE A 77 -2.13 17.56 -29.40
CA ILE A 77 -3.31 18.09 -30.11
C ILE A 77 -3.19 17.94 -31.63
N ASP A 78 -1.97 17.92 -32.17
CA ASP A 78 -1.69 17.71 -33.59
C ASP A 78 -2.04 16.31 -34.11
N MET A 79 -2.32 15.35 -33.21
CA MET A 79 -2.58 13.93 -33.49
C MET A 79 -1.49 13.21 -34.30
N LYS A 80 -0.30 13.82 -34.41
CA LYS A 80 0.85 13.30 -35.17
C LYS A 80 2.02 12.97 -34.26
N SER A 81 2.06 13.55 -33.08
CA SER A 81 3.10 13.34 -32.10
C SER A 81 2.51 13.03 -30.73
N GLY A 82 3.32 12.48 -29.84
CA GLY A 82 2.91 12.12 -28.49
C GLY A 82 4.08 11.66 -27.66
N ARG A 83 3.84 11.40 -26.37
CA ARG A 83 4.85 10.92 -25.44
C ARG A 83 4.31 9.82 -24.53
N LYS A 84 5.20 8.92 -24.14
CA LYS A 84 4.95 7.93 -23.09
C LYS A 84 5.35 8.51 -21.74
N VAL A 85 4.42 8.58 -20.81
CA VAL A 85 4.67 9.06 -19.45
C VAL A 85 4.44 7.94 -18.43
N ARG A 86 5.28 7.91 -17.39
CA ARG A 86 5.04 7.07 -16.21
C ARG A 86 4.18 7.85 -15.24
N VAL A 87 3.04 7.30 -14.88
CA VAL A 87 2.13 7.87 -13.88
C VAL A 87 2.15 6.99 -12.63
N PRO A 88 2.36 7.55 -11.43
CA PRO A 88 2.29 6.78 -10.19
C PRO A 88 0.96 6.03 -10.09
N SER A 89 1.03 4.73 -9.79
CA SER A 89 -0.14 3.88 -9.58
C SER A 89 0.16 2.85 -8.49
N GLY A 90 -0.76 1.93 -8.21
CA GLY A 90 -0.62 0.99 -7.13
C GLY A 90 -1.26 -0.35 -7.42
N CYS A 91 -0.55 -1.43 -7.09
CA CYS A 91 -1.05 -2.79 -7.26
C CYS A 91 -2.32 -3.13 -6.44
N GLN A 92 -2.73 -2.27 -5.51
CA GLN A 92 -4.04 -2.39 -4.85
C GLN A 92 -5.22 -1.92 -5.69
N LEU A 93 -4.98 -1.05 -6.67
CA LEU A 93 -6.00 -0.51 -7.54
C LEU A 93 -6.38 -1.59 -8.58
N LYS A 94 -7.68 -1.85 -8.75
CA LYS A 94 -8.16 -2.88 -9.70
C LYS A 94 -7.64 -2.62 -11.12
N HIS A 95 -7.68 -1.36 -11.55
CA HIS A 95 -7.27 -0.95 -12.90
C HIS A 95 -5.78 -1.12 -13.20
N PHE A 96 -4.93 -1.26 -12.17
CA PHE A 96 -3.50 -1.48 -12.36
C PHE A 96 -3.18 -2.73 -13.17
N THR A 97 -4.04 -3.75 -13.08
CA THR A 97 -3.87 -5.02 -13.81
C THR A 97 -4.75 -5.14 -15.04
N ARG A 98 -5.38 -4.03 -15.48
CA ARG A 98 -6.23 -4.02 -16.66
C ARG A 98 -5.37 -4.11 -17.92
N VAL A 99 -5.68 -5.06 -18.78
CA VAL A 99 -5.07 -5.21 -20.10
C VAL A 99 -6.13 -5.14 -21.21
N ALA A 100 -5.70 -5.30 -22.46
CA ALA A 100 -6.58 -5.28 -23.62
C ALA A 100 -7.77 -6.23 -23.44
N GLY A 101 -8.96 -5.80 -23.89
CA GLY A 101 -10.19 -6.57 -23.75
C GLY A 101 -10.86 -6.50 -22.38
N GLU A 102 -10.56 -5.49 -21.55
CA GLU A 102 -11.10 -5.35 -20.18
C GLU A 102 -10.79 -6.56 -19.28
N HIS A 103 -9.68 -7.26 -19.56
CA HIS A 103 -9.22 -8.36 -18.72
C HIS A 103 -8.40 -7.83 -17.54
N PHE A 104 -8.62 -8.43 -16.37
CA PHE A 104 -7.92 -8.10 -15.12
C PHE A 104 -7.25 -9.36 -14.58
N PHE A 105 -5.92 -9.32 -14.39
CA PHE A 105 -5.20 -10.47 -13.81
C PHE A 105 -5.47 -10.68 -12.31
N ARG A 106 -5.88 -9.62 -11.61
CA ARG A 106 -6.20 -9.65 -10.18
C ARG A 106 -7.53 -8.94 -9.90
N PRO A 107 -8.66 -9.51 -10.37
CA PRO A 107 -9.97 -8.88 -10.25
C PRO A 107 -10.43 -8.81 -8.79
N ASP A 108 -10.05 -9.80 -7.98
CA ASP A 108 -10.48 -9.94 -6.59
C ASP A 108 -9.64 -9.09 -5.64
N ARG A 109 -10.31 -8.50 -4.65
CA ARG A 109 -9.65 -7.72 -3.59
C ARG A 109 -8.66 -8.56 -2.79
N LEU A 110 -9.01 -9.81 -2.49
CA LEU A 110 -8.14 -10.73 -1.76
C LEU A 110 -6.83 -10.97 -2.50
N SER A 111 -6.90 -11.19 -3.81
CA SER A 111 -5.72 -11.42 -4.65
C SER A 111 -4.77 -10.21 -4.63
N ARG A 112 -5.30 -8.98 -4.68
CA ARG A 112 -4.52 -7.75 -4.59
C ARG A 112 -3.97 -7.50 -3.19
N PHE A 113 -4.77 -7.76 -2.15
CA PHE A 113 -4.36 -7.69 -0.75
C PHE A 113 -3.14 -8.57 -0.48
N LYS A 114 -3.22 -9.87 -0.83
CA LYS A 114 -2.10 -10.81 -0.72
C LYS A 114 -0.91 -10.35 -1.56
N HIS A 115 -1.13 -9.96 -2.82
CA HIS A 115 -0.05 -9.55 -3.72
C HIS A 115 0.77 -8.37 -3.16
N ARG A 116 0.13 -7.37 -2.53
CA ARG A 116 0.85 -6.24 -1.91
C ARG A 116 1.82 -6.71 -0.82
N ILE A 117 1.38 -7.63 0.03
CA ILE A 117 2.17 -8.14 1.16
C ILE A 117 3.30 -9.02 0.65
N TYR A 118 2.98 -9.94 -0.27
CA TYR A 118 3.96 -10.85 -0.86
C TYR A 118 5.00 -10.13 -1.70
N HIS A 119 4.63 -9.10 -2.45
CA HIS A 119 5.62 -8.31 -3.19
C HIS A 119 6.60 -7.61 -2.24
N GLN A 120 6.14 -7.13 -1.08
CA GLN A 120 6.99 -6.45 -0.11
C GLN A 120 7.90 -7.41 0.68
N MET A 121 7.44 -8.63 0.97
CA MET A 121 8.11 -9.53 1.92
C MET A 121 8.73 -10.78 1.29
N VAL A 122 8.15 -11.28 0.19
CA VAL A 122 8.49 -12.58 -0.41
C VAL A 122 9.12 -12.38 -1.79
N TYR A 123 8.34 -11.91 -2.77
CA TYR A 123 8.75 -11.94 -4.18
C TYR A 123 10.00 -11.08 -4.43
N PHE A 124 10.07 -9.88 -3.86
CA PHE A 124 11.25 -9.03 -4.04
C PHE A 124 12.49 -9.62 -3.34
N LYS A 125 12.30 -10.28 -2.18
CA LYS A 125 13.37 -10.95 -1.44
C LYS A 125 13.90 -12.17 -2.20
N GLU A 126 13.03 -12.95 -2.84
CA GLU A 126 13.44 -14.11 -3.65
C GLU A 126 14.33 -13.70 -4.82
N VAL A 127 14.09 -12.53 -5.42
CA VAL A 127 14.88 -12.05 -6.57
C VAL A 127 16.13 -11.27 -6.13
N HIS A 128 16.04 -10.44 -5.09
CA HIS A 128 17.08 -9.46 -4.73
C HIS A 128 17.73 -9.71 -3.36
N GLY A 129 17.32 -10.74 -2.63
CA GLY A 129 17.86 -11.08 -1.31
C GLY A 129 17.38 -10.18 -0.15
N VAL A 130 16.65 -9.10 -0.44
CA VAL A 130 16.20 -8.10 0.55
C VAL A 130 14.68 -7.89 0.52
N THR A 131 14.08 -7.55 1.66
CA THR A 131 12.67 -7.17 1.75
C THR A 131 12.49 -5.69 1.45
N LEU A 132 11.37 -5.31 0.81
CA LEU A 132 11.03 -3.89 0.58
C LEU A 132 10.45 -3.22 1.81
N CYS A 133 9.81 -3.96 2.72
CA CYS A 133 9.24 -3.36 3.91
C CYS A 133 10.35 -2.97 4.89
N THR A 134 10.39 -1.69 5.27
CA THR A 134 11.31 -1.13 6.28
C THR A 134 10.67 -0.94 7.66
N GLY A 135 9.41 -1.37 7.82
CA GLY A 135 8.67 -1.26 9.07
C GLY A 135 8.23 0.15 9.49
N CYS A 136 8.26 1.14 8.58
CA CYS A 136 7.97 2.54 8.89
C CYS A 136 6.51 2.88 9.29
N GLY A 137 5.56 1.92 9.18
CA GLY A 137 4.17 2.08 9.61
C GLY A 137 3.30 3.11 8.86
N ARG A 138 3.84 3.83 7.86
CA ARG A 138 3.10 4.87 7.11
C ARG A 138 1.83 4.35 6.44
N CYS A 139 1.89 3.13 5.92
CA CYS A 139 0.75 2.46 5.30
C CYS A 139 -0.39 2.14 6.28
N ILE A 140 -0.09 1.95 7.56
CA ILE A 140 -1.08 1.69 8.61
C ILE A 140 -1.70 3.01 9.06
N ARG A 141 -0.87 4.03 9.30
CA ARG A 141 -1.31 5.36 9.75
C ARG A 141 -2.24 6.05 8.75
N GLY A 142 -1.93 5.98 7.45
CA GLY A 142 -2.78 6.55 6.42
C GLY A 142 -3.89 5.63 5.93
N CYS A 143 -4.04 4.43 6.50
CA CYS A 143 -5.16 3.56 6.15
C CYS A 143 -6.44 4.07 6.85
N PRO A 144 -7.54 4.32 6.13
CA PRO A 144 -8.80 4.79 6.73
C PRO A 144 -9.35 3.87 7.83
N VAL A 145 -9.10 2.56 7.70
CA VAL A 145 -9.51 1.51 8.64
C VAL A 145 -8.34 0.96 9.47
N ARG A 146 -7.17 1.61 9.41
CA ARG A 146 -5.95 1.26 10.18
C ARG A 146 -5.54 -0.22 10.10
N ILE A 147 -5.62 -0.82 8.91
CA ILE A 147 -5.19 -2.21 8.69
C ILE A 147 -3.70 -2.34 9.00
N ASN A 148 -3.37 -3.19 9.97
CA ASN A 148 -2.01 -3.68 10.18
C ASN A 148 -1.84 -5.05 9.51
N TRP A 149 -1.33 -5.04 8.29
CA TRP A 149 -1.08 -6.27 7.53
C TRP A 149 0.11 -7.08 8.03
N LEU A 150 1.06 -6.45 8.76
CA LEU A 150 2.14 -7.18 9.45
C LEU A 150 1.59 -8.00 10.61
N ARG A 151 0.66 -7.42 11.38
CA ARG A 151 -0.06 -8.17 12.42
C ARG A 151 -0.79 -9.36 11.82
N ILE A 152 -1.56 -9.15 10.76
CA ILE A 152 -2.25 -10.25 10.05
C ILE A 152 -1.25 -11.32 9.60
N ALA A 153 -0.13 -10.95 8.98
CA ALA A 153 0.89 -11.90 8.53
C ALA A 153 1.58 -12.65 9.69
N ASN A 154 1.72 -12.02 10.85
CA ASN A 154 2.28 -12.64 12.06
C ASN A 154 1.27 -13.55 12.79
N ASP A 155 -0.02 -13.26 12.66
CA ASP A 155 -1.11 -14.01 13.29
C ASP A 155 -1.48 -15.28 12.50
N LEU A 156 -1.02 -15.41 11.25
CA LEU A 156 -1.12 -16.67 10.49
C LEU A 156 -0.47 -17.78 11.31
N LYS A 157 -1.26 -18.80 11.67
CA LYS A 157 -0.81 -19.91 12.52
C LYS A 157 0.44 -20.51 11.92
N LYS A 158 1.47 -20.77 12.73
CA LYS A 158 2.59 -21.61 12.27
C LYS A 158 2.03 -22.98 11.96
N GLU A 159 2.17 -23.46 10.73
CA GLU A 159 2.17 -24.90 10.52
C GLU A 159 3.38 -25.43 11.28
N GLU A 160 3.13 -26.28 12.27
CA GLU A 160 4.17 -27.14 12.84
C GLU A 160 4.68 -28.00 11.69
N ALA A 161 5.94 -27.75 11.29
CA ALA A 161 6.64 -28.55 10.28
C ALA A 161 6.94 -29.96 10.80
#